data_AF-A0A8E0WPL1-F1
#
_entry.id   AF-A0A8E0WPL1-F1
#
_cell.length_a   1.000
_cell.length_b   1.000
_cell.length_c   1.000
_cell.angle_alpha   90.00
_cell.angle_beta   90.00
_cell.angle_gamma   90.00
#
_symmetry.space_group_name_H-M   'P 1'
#
loop_
_entity.id
_entity.type
_entity.pdbx_description
1 polymer ?
#
loop_
_entity_poly.entity_id
_entity_poly.type
_entity_poly.pdbx_seq_one_letter_code
_entity_poly.pdbx_strand_id
1 'polypeptide(L)'
;MTYFACRHDRATADAIWLHPHLADFPAQARRLVDHARVFSGVMHGAALLYNLLLSELRRKEDWIEKYQTALANWSDEFDSKALASWSLDDFWHETRHTGHQVLEPAKRFVTEWVSLIRKEGGIGRNRDAAKALIITRERKLKKGQSRFANTSARDRWQGASGIERFQFRWPTARSYLKDLKP
;
A
#
# COMPACT_ATOMS: atom_id res chain seq x y z
N MET A 1 19.13 -27.09 -17.20
CA MET A 1 17.68 -27.15 -16.88
C MET A 1 17.44 -28.23 -15.82
N THR A 2 17.87 -28.01 -14.57
CA THR A 2 17.63 -28.99 -13.47
C THR A 2 17.96 -28.39 -12.10
N TYR A 3 17.07 -27.57 -11.51
CA TYR A 3 17.21 -27.17 -10.09
C TYR A 3 15.89 -26.85 -9.37
N PHE A 4 14.72 -27.19 -9.94
CA PHE A 4 13.42 -26.84 -9.35
C PHE A 4 12.62 -28.05 -8.82
N ALA A 5 13.20 -29.24 -8.66
CA ALA A 5 12.41 -30.45 -8.39
C ALA A 5 12.24 -30.85 -6.91
N CYS A 6 12.86 -30.19 -5.93
CA CYS A 6 12.76 -30.61 -4.53
C CYS A 6 12.64 -29.41 -3.58
N ARG A 7 11.42 -28.94 -3.31
CA ARG A 7 11.06 -28.23 -2.06
C ARG A 7 9.54 -28.01 -2.02
N HIS A 8 8.91 -28.61 -1.02
CA HIS A 8 7.46 -28.82 -0.88
C HIS A 8 6.73 -27.67 -0.15
N ASP A 9 7.38 -26.55 0.17
CA ASP A 9 6.78 -25.41 0.89
C ASP A 9 6.34 -24.26 -0.06
N ARG A 10 5.71 -24.64 -1.17
CA ARG A 10 5.31 -23.68 -2.22
C ARG A 10 4.03 -22.96 -1.81
N ALA A 11 4.21 -21.72 -1.36
CA ALA A 11 3.19 -20.67 -1.40
C ALA A 11 2.06 -20.71 -0.36
N THR A 12 2.41 -20.89 0.92
CA THR A 12 1.54 -20.57 2.07
C THR A 12 1.63 -19.11 2.52
N ALA A 13 2.59 -18.34 2.01
CA ALA A 13 2.80 -16.95 2.40
C ALA A 13 1.68 -16.02 1.91
N ASP A 14 1.10 -15.25 2.84
CA ASP A 14 0.05 -14.26 2.56
C ASP A 14 0.53 -13.07 1.74
N ALA A 15 1.85 -12.84 1.70
CA ALA A 15 2.49 -11.86 0.84
C ALA A 15 3.83 -12.38 0.31
N ILE A 16 4.27 -11.87 -0.84
CA ILE A 16 5.51 -12.32 -1.51
C ILE A 16 6.76 -12.12 -0.64
N TRP A 17 6.79 -11.11 0.23
CA TRP A 17 7.88 -10.85 1.18
C TRP A 17 7.87 -11.76 2.41
N LEU A 18 6.85 -12.60 2.60
CA LEU A 18 6.81 -13.64 3.63
C LEU A 18 7.18 -15.02 3.08
N HIS A 19 7.62 -15.10 1.82
CA HIS A 19 7.92 -16.37 1.18
C HIS A 19 9.12 -17.06 1.85
N PRO A 20 9.01 -18.34 2.29
CA PRO A 20 10.07 -19.02 3.05
C PRO A 20 11.39 -19.14 2.26
N HIS A 21 11.30 -19.20 0.93
CA HIS A 21 12.45 -19.25 0.03
C HIS A 21 12.82 -17.89 -0.59
N LEU A 22 12.45 -16.76 0.04
CA LEU A 22 12.81 -15.43 -0.49
C LEU A 22 14.32 -15.27 -0.68
N ALA A 23 15.12 -15.90 0.19
CA ALA A 23 16.58 -15.91 0.07
C ALA A 23 17.09 -16.57 -1.23
N ASP A 24 16.35 -17.52 -1.78
CA ASP A 24 16.72 -18.27 -3.00
C ASP A 24 16.37 -17.50 -4.29
N PHE A 25 15.67 -16.36 -4.19
CA PHE A 25 15.25 -15.60 -5.36
C PHE A 25 16.43 -14.86 -6.02
N PRO A 26 16.36 -14.63 -7.35
CA PRO A 26 17.33 -13.77 -8.04
C PRO A 26 17.46 -12.41 -7.35
N ALA A 27 18.67 -11.84 -7.34
CA ALA A 27 18.96 -10.59 -6.63
C ALA A 27 17.99 -9.45 -7.00
N GLN A 28 17.66 -9.31 -8.28
CA GLN A 28 16.70 -8.31 -8.76
C GLN A 28 15.28 -8.56 -8.23
N ALA A 29 14.82 -9.81 -8.19
CA ALA A 29 13.51 -10.16 -7.66
C ALA A 29 13.42 -9.86 -6.16
N ARG A 30 14.48 -10.14 -5.39
CA ARG A 30 14.54 -9.78 -3.96
C ARG A 30 14.41 -8.28 -3.74
N ARG A 31 15.13 -7.46 -4.52
CA ARG A 31 15.02 -5.99 -4.46
C ARG A 31 13.60 -5.49 -4.75
N LEU A 32 12.95 -6.05 -5.77
CA LEU A 32 11.56 -5.71 -6.08
C LEU A 32 10.59 -6.09 -4.96
N VAL A 33 10.82 -7.23 -4.30
CA VAL A 33 10.02 -7.67 -3.15
C VAL A 33 10.19 -6.74 -1.95
N ASP A 34 11.42 -6.29 -1.67
CA ASP A 34 11.68 -5.32 -0.61
C ASP A 34 11.00 -3.98 -0.88
N HIS A 35 11.09 -3.48 -2.11
CA HIS A 35 10.36 -2.29 -2.54
C HIS A 35 8.85 -2.46 -2.38
N ALA A 36 8.30 -3.61 -2.80
CA ALA A 36 6.88 -3.90 -2.68
C ALA A 36 6.43 -3.93 -1.21
N ARG A 37 7.24 -4.51 -0.31
CA ARG A 37 6.97 -4.55 1.13
C ARG A 37 6.86 -3.15 1.73
N VAL A 38 7.88 -2.30 1.51
CA VAL A 38 7.90 -0.93 2.08
C VAL A 38 6.78 -0.08 1.46
N PHE A 39 6.60 -0.14 0.14
CA PHE A 39 5.51 0.58 -0.54
C PHE A 39 4.13 0.14 -0.01
N SER A 40 3.89 -1.16 0.10
CA SER A 40 2.62 -1.69 0.58
C SER A 40 2.33 -1.26 2.02
N GLY A 41 3.35 -1.30 2.88
CA GLY A 41 3.27 -0.83 4.26
C GLY A 41 2.90 0.65 4.36
N VAL A 42 3.62 1.52 3.65
CA VAL A 42 3.41 2.98 3.74
C VAL A 42 2.08 3.40 3.11
N MET A 43 1.67 2.75 2.02
CA MET A 43 0.41 3.05 1.33
C MET A 43 -0.82 2.51 2.07
N HIS A 44 -0.69 1.44 2.85
CA HIS A 44 -1.76 0.97 3.72
C HIS A 44 -2.16 2.04 4.74
N GLY A 45 -1.19 2.75 5.32
CA GLY A 45 -1.47 3.91 6.20
C GLY A 45 -2.28 5.01 5.51
N ALA A 46 -2.00 5.30 4.24
CA ALA A 46 -2.79 6.26 3.45
C ALA A 46 -4.24 5.79 3.24
N ALA A 47 -4.45 4.49 3.01
CA ALA A 47 -5.78 3.93 2.86
C ALA A 47 -6.57 3.96 4.16
N LEU A 48 -5.95 3.62 5.29
CA LEU A 48 -6.57 3.70 6.61
C LEU A 48 -7.01 5.14 6.93
N LEU A 49 -6.12 6.12 6.72
CA LEU A 49 -6.45 7.52 6.94
C LEU A 49 -7.56 8.01 5.99
N TYR A 50 -7.57 7.57 4.73
CA TYR A 50 -8.65 7.89 3.80
C TYR A 50 -10.01 7.39 4.31
N ASN A 51 -10.08 6.12 4.74
CA ASN A 51 -11.34 5.56 5.24
C ASN A 51 -11.76 6.23 6.56
N LEU A 52 -10.82 6.56 7.45
CA LEU A 52 -11.10 7.33 8.66
C LEU A 52 -11.77 8.67 8.34
N LEU A 53 -11.23 9.42 7.37
CA LEU A 53 -11.80 10.72 6.98
C LEU A 53 -13.20 10.60 6.40
N LEU A 54 -13.48 9.56 5.62
CA LEU A 54 -14.83 9.32 5.12
C LEU A 54 -15.80 8.90 6.22
N SER A 55 -15.35 8.13 7.20
CA SER A 55 -16.14 7.75 8.37
C SER A 55 -16.48 8.97 9.23
N GLU A 56 -15.52 9.85 9.47
CA GLU A 56 -15.71 11.14 10.15
C GLU A 56 -16.77 11.99 9.41
N LEU A 57 -16.69 12.08 8.08
CA LEU A 57 -17.66 12.81 7.26
C LEU A 57 -19.05 12.19 7.21
N ARG A 58 -19.14 10.86 7.39
CA ARG A 58 -20.41 10.12 7.47
C ARG A 58 -20.98 10.11 8.88
N ARG A 59 -20.22 10.60 9.88
CA ARG A 59 -20.57 10.56 11.30
C ARG A 59 -20.98 9.16 11.76
N LYS A 60 -20.23 8.14 11.29
CA LYS A 60 -20.43 6.74 11.66
C LYS A 60 -19.39 6.35 12.71
N GLU A 61 -19.77 6.45 13.98
CA GLU A 61 -18.89 6.23 15.12
C GLU A 61 -18.20 4.86 15.09
N ASP A 62 -18.93 3.79 14.80
CA ASP A 62 -18.36 2.43 14.66
C ASP A 62 -17.21 2.36 13.65
N TRP A 63 -17.34 3.09 12.53
CA TRP A 63 -16.29 3.10 11.51
C TRP A 63 -15.13 4.00 11.91
N ILE A 64 -15.41 5.12 12.59
CA ILE A 64 -14.38 6.02 13.10
C ILE A 64 -13.50 5.26 14.08
N GLU A 65 -14.09 4.59 15.07
CA GLU A 65 -13.37 3.80 16.08
C GLU A 65 -12.56 2.68 15.42
N LYS A 66 -13.17 1.94 14.49
CA LYS A 66 -12.50 0.89 13.71
C LYS A 66 -11.24 1.41 13.02
N TYR A 67 -11.33 2.54 12.31
CA TYR A 67 -10.19 3.06 11.56
C TYR A 67 -9.17 3.78 12.44
N GLN A 68 -9.57 4.37 13.56
CA GLN A 68 -8.62 4.88 14.56
C GLN A 68 -7.78 3.76 15.14
N THR A 69 -8.41 2.66 15.54
CA THR A 69 -7.73 1.46 16.05
C THR A 69 -6.80 0.87 14.99
N ALA A 70 -7.27 0.70 13.76
CA ALA A 70 -6.45 0.18 12.68
C ALA A 70 -5.25 1.09 12.35
N LEU A 71 -5.42 2.42 12.43
CA LEU A 71 -4.33 3.38 12.22
C LEU A 71 -3.29 3.33 13.35
N ALA A 72 -3.73 3.14 14.59
CA ALA A 72 -2.84 2.96 15.74
C ALA A 72 -2.02 1.66 15.59
N ASN A 73 -2.68 0.54 15.33
CA ASN A 73 -2.01 -0.74 15.08
C ASN A 73 -1.03 -0.65 13.91
N TRP A 74 -1.42 0.01 12.81
CA TRP A 74 -0.50 0.26 11.70
C TRP A 74 0.71 1.08 12.15
N SER A 75 0.53 2.13 12.96
CA SER A 75 1.64 2.96 13.43
C SER A 75 2.62 2.18 14.30
N ASP A 76 2.13 1.23 15.09
CA ASP A 76 2.95 0.40 15.99
C ASP A 76 3.71 -0.69 15.20
N GLU A 77 3.08 -1.28 14.19
CA GLU A 77 3.69 -2.31 13.34
C GLU A 77 4.57 -1.72 12.21
N PHE A 78 4.45 -0.42 11.93
CA PHE A 78 5.10 0.19 10.79
C PHE A 78 6.61 0.33 10.99
N ASP A 79 7.37 -0.33 10.11
CA ASP A 79 8.83 -0.28 10.07
C ASP A 79 9.32 1.08 9.54
N SER A 80 9.35 2.07 10.43
CA SER A 80 9.83 3.43 10.15
C SER A 80 11.31 3.44 9.74
N LYS A 81 12.11 2.49 10.22
CA LYS A 81 13.53 2.34 9.84
C LYS A 81 13.67 1.92 8.39
N ALA A 82 12.93 0.91 7.96
CA ALA A 82 12.92 0.51 6.55
C ALA A 82 12.38 1.63 5.65
N LEU A 83 11.40 2.41 6.10
CA LEU A 83 10.95 3.58 5.34
C LEU A 83 12.06 4.64 5.22
N ALA A 84 12.82 4.89 6.28
CA ALA A 84 13.89 5.88 6.29
C ALA A 84 15.04 5.49 5.35
N SER A 85 15.39 4.21 5.28
CA SER A 85 16.45 3.69 4.38
C SER A 85 15.99 3.45 2.94
N TRP A 86 14.67 3.54 2.66
CA TRP A 86 14.14 3.22 1.34
C TRP A 86 14.49 4.30 0.29
N SER A 87 15.03 3.91 -0.85
CA SER A 87 15.24 4.85 -1.97
C SER A 87 14.01 4.86 -2.89
N LEU A 88 13.37 6.02 -3.01
CA LEU A 88 12.27 6.21 -3.97
C LEU A 88 12.80 6.24 -5.41
N ASP A 89 14.00 6.75 -5.62
CA ASP A 89 14.62 6.79 -6.95
C ASP A 89 14.91 5.38 -7.45
N ASP A 90 15.44 4.51 -6.58
CA ASP A 90 15.67 3.10 -6.91
C ASP A 90 14.35 2.36 -7.14
N PHE A 91 13.33 2.65 -6.33
CA PHE A 91 11.99 2.11 -6.54
C PHE A 91 11.43 2.46 -7.92
N TRP A 92 11.51 3.74 -8.31
CA TRP A 92 11.06 4.18 -9.63
C TRP A 92 11.94 3.67 -10.76
N HIS A 93 13.22 3.38 -10.51
CA HIS A 93 14.11 2.77 -11.48
C HIS A 93 13.72 1.31 -11.73
N GLU A 94 13.61 0.51 -10.67
CA GLU A 94 13.32 -0.93 -10.73
C GLU A 94 11.88 -1.23 -11.21
N THR A 95 10.93 -0.29 -11.02
CA THR A 95 9.54 -0.44 -11.50
C THR A 95 9.30 0.04 -12.93
N ARG A 96 10.32 0.55 -13.62
CA ARG A 96 10.20 0.94 -15.04
C ARG A 96 9.96 -0.32 -15.89
N HIS A 97 8.82 -0.35 -16.56
CA HIS A 97 8.52 -1.34 -17.58
C HIS A 97 8.24 -0.66 -18.92
N THR A 98 8.69 -1.30 -20.00
CA THR A 98 8.56 -0.80 -21.38
C THR A 98 7.10 -0.65 -21.83
N GLY A 99 6.18 -1.43 -21.27
CA GLY A 99 4.75 -1.40 -21.62
C GLY A 99 3.87 -0.52 -20.73
N HIS A 100 4.33 -0.10 -19.54
CA HIS A 100 3.52 0.67 -18.61
C HIS A 100 4.38 1.65 -17.79
N GLN A 101 4.00 2.92 -17.83
CA GLN A 101 4.62 3.96 -17.03
C GLN A 101 3.68 4.39 -15.90
N VAL A 102 4.23 4.51 -14.69
CA VAL A 102 3.53 5.14 -13.58
C VAL A 102 3.35 6.62 -13.90
N LEU A 103 2.11 7.09 -13.87
CA LEU A 103 1.78 8.48 -14.16
C LEU A 103 2.41 9.43 -13.13
N GLU A 104 2.91 10.58 -13.59
CA GLU A 104 3.56 11.59 -12.74
C GLU A 104 2.72 12.04 -11.51
N PRO A 105 1.38 12.21 -11.60
CA PRO A 105 0.58 12.52 -10.42
C PRO A 105 0.64 11.44 -9.32
N ALA A 106 0.78 10.17 -9.71
CA ALA A 106 0.90 9.07 -8.76
C ALA A 106 2.28 9.06 -8.11
N LYS A 107 3.35 9.28 -8.89
CA LYS A 107 4.71 9.41 -8.35
C LYS A 107 4.80 10.55 -7.34
N ARG A 108 4.29 11.73 -7.70
CA ARG A 108 4.26 12.91 -6.83
C ARG A 108 3.55 12.63 -5.52
N PHE A 109 2.37 12.01 -5.56
CA PHE A 109 1.64 11.66 -4.35
C PHE A 109 2.45 10.74 -3.43
N VAL A 110 3.06 9.68 -4.00
CA VAL A 110 3.87 8.73 -3.22
C VAL A 110 5.07 9.44 -2.60
N THR A 111 5.76 10.29 -3.36
CA THR A 111 6.91 11.07 -2.87
C THR A 111 6.50 12.02 -1.74
N GLU A 112 5.43 12.79 -1.91
CA GLU A 112 4.93 13.71 -0.88
C GLU A 112 4.47 12.97 0.38
N TRP A 113 3.77 11.83 0.21
CA TRP A 113 3.32 11.01 1.32
C TRP A 113 4.49 10.42 2.12
N VAL A 114 5.46 9.81 1.44
CA VAL A 114 6.64 9.23 2.08
C VAL A 114 7.47 10.28 2.80
N SER A 115 7.65 11.45 2.19
CA SER A 115 8.35 12.59 2.81
C SER A 115 7.67 13.01 4.11
N LEU A 116 6.33 13.11 4.09
CA LEU A 116 5.54 13.45 5.28
C LEU A 116 5.72 12.42 6.39
N ILE A 117 5.59 11.12 6.08
CA ILE A 117 5.75 10.06 7.10
C ILE A 117 7.17 10.02 7.65
N ARG A 118 8.20 10.21 6.80
CA ARG A 118 9.61 10.23 7.24
C ARG A 118 9.90 11.37 8.20
N LYS A 119 9.45 12.58 7.87
CA LYS A 119 9.72 13.77 8.68
C LYS A 119 9.11 13.67 10.08
N GLU A 120 7.92 13.10 10.16
CA GLU A 120 7.13 13.08 11.38
C GLU A 120 7.25 11.77 12.18
N GLY A 121 7.86 10.73 11.60
CA GLY A 121 7.95 9.40 12.20
C GLY A 121 6.62 8.64 12.22
N GLY A 122 5.62 9.08 11.46
CA GLY A 122 4.28 8.52 11.44
C GLY A 122 3.22 9.53 10.99
N ILE A 123 1.94 9.13 11.03
CA ILE A 123 0.80 9.99 10.66
C ILE A 123 0.41 10.95 11.79
N GLY A 124 0.76 10.63 13.05
CA GLY A 124 0.23 11.29 14.25
C GLY A 124 0.60 12.77 14.41
N ARG A 125 1.85 13.16 14.15
CA ARG A 125 2.32 14.53 14.43
C ARG A 125 1.78 15.59 13.47
N ASN A 126 1.54 15.25 12.21
CA ASN A 126 1.03 16.18 11.20
C ASN A 126 -0.19 15.61 10.48
N ARG A 127 -1.18 15.22 11.29
CA ARG A 127 -2.42 14.62 10.79
C ARG A 127 -3.12 15.54 9.79
N ASP A 128 -3.07 16.86 9.95
CA ASP A 128 -3.76 17.78 9.05
C ASP A 128 -3.10 17.91 7.68
N ALA A 129 -1.77 17.92 7.59
CA ALA A 129 -1.08 17.83 6.30
C ALA A 129 -1.35 16.48 5.61
N ALA A 130 -1.35 15.38 6.37
CA ALA A 130 -1.65 14.04 5.87
C ALA A 130 -3.08 13.96 5.30
N LYS A 131 -4.06 14.54 6.01
CA LYS A 131 -5.45 14.67 5.54
C LYS A 131 -5.55 15.49 4.27
N ALA A 132 -4.92 16.67 4.24
CA ALA A 132 -4.96 17.57 3.09
C ALA A 132 -4.40 16.89 1.83
N LEU A 133 -3.32 16.12 1.95
CA LEU A 133 -2.73 15.38 0.84
C LEU A 133 -3.70 14.32 0.27
N ILE A 134 -4.35 13.54 1.13
CA ILE A 134 -5.31 12.51 0.72
C ILE A 134 -6.53 13.13 0.03
N ILE A 135 -7.08 14.20 0.61
CA ILE A 135 -8.25 14.90 0.05
C ILE A 135 -7.90 15.49 -1.32
N THR A 136 -6.73 16.12 -1.45
CA THR A 136 -6.25 16.70 -2.71
C THR A 136 -6.08 15.63 -3.78
N ARG A 137 -5.52 14.48 -3.44
CA ARG A 137 -5.40 13.34 -4.36
C ARG A 137 -6.76 12.86 -4.86
N GLU A 138 -7.71 12.63 -3.96
CA GLU A 138 -9.04 12.12 -4.37
C GLU A 138 -9.76 13.12 -5.27
N ARG A 139 -9.70 14.42 -4.94
CA ARG A 139 -10.29 15.48 -5.77
C ARG A 139 -9.65 15.55 -7.16
N LYS A 140 -8.32 15.43 -7.26
CA LYS A 140 -7.62 15.43 -8.56
C LYS A 140 -7.98 14.21 -9.41
N LEU A 141 -8.10 13.03 -8.80
CA LEU A 141 -8.43 11.79 -9.50
C LEU A 141 -9.90 11.69 -9.91
N LYS A 142 -10.82 12.07 -9.02
CA LYS A 142 -12.26 11.83 -9.19
C LYS A 142 -13.05 13.10 -9.52
N LYS A 143 -12.43 14.29 -9.52
CA LYS A 143 -13.07 15.59 -9.78
C LYS A 143 -14.41 15.70 -9.04
N GLY A 144 -15.52 15.90 -9.76
CA GLY A 144 -16.88 16.02 -9.20
C GLY A 144 -17.47 14.74 -8.56
N GLN A 145 -16.77 13.60 -8.65
CA GLN A 145 -17.14 12.33 -8.02
C GLN A 145 -16.28 12.02 -6.77
N SER A 146 -15.47 12.97 -6.30
CA SER A 146 -14.76 12.81 -5.02
C SER A 146 -15.77 12.65 -3.89
N ARG A 147 -15.59 11.64 -3.04
CA ARG A 147 -16.47 11.40 -1.88
C ARG A 147 -16.34 12.52 -0.84
N PHE A 148 -15.21 13.24 -0.84
CA PHE A 148 -15.06 14.46 -0.04
C PHE A 148 -15.94 15.63 -0.53
N ALA A 149 -16.29 15.70 -1.82
CA ALA A 149 -17.08 16.80 -2.39
C ALA A 149 -18.54 16.42 -2.68
N ASN A 150 -18.79 15.15 -3.04
CA ASN A 150 -20.08 14.67 -3.50
C ASN A 150 -20.75 13.78 -2.44
N THR A 151 -21.81 14.30 -1.82
CA THR A 151 -22.57 13.61 -0.77
C THR A 151 -23.18 12.30 -1.28
N SER A 152 -23.76 12.28 -2.48
CA SER A 152 -24.35 11.06 -3.06
C SER A 152 -23.31 9.96 -3.29
N ALA A 153 -22.10 10.30 -3.73
CA ALA A 153 -21.00 9.35 -3.88
C ALA A 153 -20.48 8.83 -2.54
N ARG A 154 -20.56 9.65 -1.49
CA ARG A 154 -20.23 9.28 -0.11
C ARG A 154 -21.30 8.39 0.50
N ASP A 155 -22.57 8.61 0.16
CA ASP A 155 -23.67 7.85 0.75
C ASP A 155 -23.74 6.42 0.24
N ARG A 156 -23.32 6.21 -1.00
CA ARG A 156 -23.15 4.88 -1.61
C ARG A 156 -21.91 4.13 -1.10
N TRP A 157 -21.04 4.76 -0.32
CA TRP A 157 -19.86 4.10 0.21
C TRP A 157 -20.20 3.28 1.46
N GLN A 158 -19.90 1.98 1.40
CA GLN A 158 -20.26 0.97 2.39
C GLN A 158 -19.16 0.77 3.47
N GLY A 159 -18.41 1.82 3.79
CA GLY A 159 -17.48 1.80 4.92
C GLY A 159 -16.11 1.20 4.65
N ALA A 160 -15.78 0.76 3.43
CA ALA A 160 -14.48 0.20 3.08
C ALA A 160 -14.00 0.60 1.67
N SER A 161 -12.74 0.99 1.53
CA SER A 161 -12.11 1.24 0.22
C SER A 161 -10.59 1.11 0.28
N GLY A 162 -10.03 0.16 -0.48
CA GLY A 162 -8.59 -0.02 -0.60
C GLY A 162 -7.89 -0.40 0.73
N ILE A 163 -8.62 -1.05 1.64
CA ILE A 163 -8.11 -1.42 2.98
C ILE A 163 -7.01 -2.47 2.85
N GLU A 164 -7.11 -3.37 1.89
CA GLU A 164 -6.11 -4.42 1.74
C GLU A 164 -4.76 -3.85 1.35
N ARG A 165 -3.71 -4.37 2.00
CA ARG A 165 -2.33 -4.13 1.59
C ARG A 165 -2.17 -4.45 0.11
N PHE A 166 -1.41 -3.63 -0.62
CA PHE A 166 -1.08 -3.95 -2.00
C PHE A 166 -0.26 -5.24 -2.04
N GLN A 167 -0.89 -6.32 -2.51
CA GLN A 167 -0.22 -7.60 -2.72
C GLN A 167 0.31 -7.76 -4.17
N PHE A 168 0.24 -6.73 -5.02
CA PHE A 168 0.87 -6.69 -6.36
C PHE A 168 0.70 -7.97 -7.21
N ARG A 169 -0.56 -8.35 -7.51
CA ARG A 169 -0.93 -9.59 -8.24
C ARG A 169 -0.39 -10.89 -7.63
N TRP A 170 0.21 -10.88 -6.44
CA TRP A 170 0.64 -12.08 -5.71
C TRP A 170 -0.49 -13.10 -5.52
N PRO A 171 -1.76 -12.74 -5.24
CA PRO A 171 -2.84 -13.71 -5.21
C PRO A 171 -2.97 -14.50 -6.52
N THR A 172 -2.81 -13.83 -7.65
CA THR A 172 -2.86 -14.43 -8.99
C THR A 172 -1.62 -15.29 -9.25
N ALA A 173 -0.42 -14.79 -8.92
CA ALA A 173 0.82 -15.55 -9.06
C ALA A 173 0.84 -16.78 -8.13
N ARG A 174 0.32 -16.66 -6.90
CA ARG A 174 0.13 -17.75 -5.94
C ARG A 174 -0.84 -18.79 -6.48
N SER A 175 -1.93 -18.38 -7.12
CA SER A 175 -2.85 -19.31 -7.79
C SER A 175 -2.14 -20.09 -8.89
N TYR A 176 -1.43 -19.40 -9.80
CA TYR A 176 -0.69 -20.06 -10.87
C TYR A 176 0.44 -20.97 -10.36
N LEU A 177 1.11 -20.60 -9.27
CA LEU A 177 2.12 -21.44 -8.62
C LEU A 177 1.53 -22.67 -7.92
N LYS A 178 0.27 -22.61 -7.46
CA LYS A 178 -0.48 -23.75 -6.93
C LYS A 178 -1.03 -24.65 -8.04
N ASP A 179 -1.37 -24.06 -9.19
CA ASP A 179 -1.86 -24.77 -10.38
C ASP A 179 -0.74 -25.46 -11.17
N LEU A 180 0.52 -25.00 -11.01
CA LEU A 180 1.72 -25.74 -11.40
C LEU A 180 1.92 -26.94 -10.44
N LYS A 181 1.06 -27.95 -10.59
CA LYS A 181 1.37 -29.33 -10.21
C LYS A 181 2.32 -29.94 -11.26
N PRO A 182 3.20 -30.89 -10.87
CA PRO A 182 4.18 -31.51 -11.75
C PRO A 182 3.56 -32.23 -12.95
#